data_AF-A0A3Q3F128-F1
#
_entry.id   AF-A0A3Q3F128-F1
#
_cell.length_a   1.000
_cell.length_b   1.000
_cell.length_c   1.000
_cell.angle_alpha   90.00
_cell.angle_beta   90.00
_cell.angle_gamma   90.00
#
_symmetry.space_group_name_H-M   'P 1'
#
loop_
_entity.id
_entity.type
_entity.pdbx_description
1 polymer ?
#
loop_
_entity_poly.entity_id
_entity_poly.type
_entity_poly.pdbx_seq_one_letter_code
_entity_poly.pdbx_strand_id
1 'polypeptide(L)'
;MAVQSWIDVLKSSKKTALLTDGKRKIHYLFKDGKEMAEEYDLKTDELIVRKWHTKSTLGAQGPWEVEVGETFTGPVTSVDTEVIKENCSNPVFMRKDTKSSFQWRIRNLPYPKDVFCVSVEPSDRSIIIKTSNKNEGDVDCKTQ
;
A
#
# COMPACT_ATOMS: atom_id res chain seq x y z
N MET A 1 -1.43 -25.22 16.63
CA MET A 1 -0.56 -25.04 15.44
C MET A 1 0.18 -23.72 15.64
N ALA A 2 1.50 -23.75 15.86
CA ALA A 2 2.26 -22.51 15.96
C ALA A 2 2.24 -21.81 14.59
N VAL A 3 1.91 -20.52 14.55
CA VAL A 3 1.99 -19.71 13.33
C VAL A 3 3.44 -19.80 12.84
N GLN A 4 3.65 -20.34 11.63
CA GLN A 4 4.97 -20.39 11.03
C GLN A 4 5.54 -18.97 11.00
N SER A 5 6.76 -18.79 11.49
CA SER A 5 7.39 -17.47 11.46
C SER A 5 7.50 -17.00 10.01
N TRP A 6 7.07 -15.77 9.75
CA TRP A 6 7.09 -15.18 8.41
C TRP A 6 8.46 -15.28 7.74
N ILE A 7 9.54 -15.17 8.53
CA ILE A 7 10.90 -15.28 8.02
C ILE A 7 11.22 -16.67 7.47
N ASP A 8 10.63 -17.72 8.03
CA ASP A 8 10.82 -19.10 7.56
C ASP A 8 10.04 -19.35 6.28
N VAL A 9 8.85 -18.75 6.17
CA VAL A 9 8.05 -18.75 4.93
C VAL A 9 8.85 -18.11 3.80
N LEU A 10 9.42 -16.93 4.06
CA LEU A 10 10.31 -16.25 3.10
C LEU A 10 11.55 -17.10 2.80
N LYS A 11 12.26 -17.63 3.79
CA LYS A 11 13.46 -18.45 3.54
C LYS A 11 13.17 -19.67 2.66
N SER A 12 12.05 -20.34 2.91
CA SER A 12 11.67 -21.56 2.19
C SER A 12 11.04 -21.34 0.81
N SER A 13 10.69 -20.10 0.43
CA SER A 13 10.16 -19.78 -0.89
C SER A 13 11.26 -19.75 -1.97
N LYS A 14 10.88 -20.03 -3.22
CA LYS A 14 11.77 -19.83 -4.37
C LYS A 14 11.82 -18.34 -4.68
N LYS A 15 13.02 -17.80 -4.91
CA LYS A 15 13.25 -16.36 -5.11
C LYS A 15 14.00 -16.10 -6.39
N THR A 16 13.59 -15.06 -7.10
CA THR A 16 14.34 -14.50 -8.23
C THR A 16 14.54 -13.02 -7.97
N ALA A 17 15.78 -12.55 -8.08
CA ALA A 17 16.13 -11.15 -7.88
C ALA A 17 16.72 -10.55 -9.16
N LEU A 18 16.30 -9.33 -9.49
CA LEU A 18 16.73 -8.58 -10.67
C LEU A 18 17.07 -7.15 -10.27
N LEU A 19 18.07 -6.57 -10.92
CA LEU A 19 18.44 -5.16 -10.78
C LEU A 19 18.13 -4.46 -12.09
N THR A 20 17.28 -3.44 -12.04
CA THR A 20 16.83 -2.69 -13.23
C THR A 20 16.47 -1.27 -12.84
N ASP A 21 16.94 -0.28 -13.61
CA ASP A 21 16.61 1.15 -13.43
C ASP A 21 16.81 1.69 -12.01
N GLY A 22 17.90 1.29 -11.35
CA GLY A 22 18.17 1.72 -9.97
C GLY A 22 17.26 1.07 -8.92
N LYS A 23 16.50 0.02 -9.28
CA LYS A 23 15.62 -0.71 -8.38
C LYS A 23 16.03 -2.18 -8.26
N ARG A 24 15.80 -2.76 -7.08
CA ARG A 24 15.91 -4.20 -6.83
C ARG A 24 14.52 -4.81 -6.84
N LYS A 25 14.27 -5.70 -7.79
CA LYS A 25 13.00 -6.41 -7.91
C LYS A 25 13.19 -7.84 -7.42
N ILE A 26 12.37 -8.27 -6.47
CA ILE A 26 12.41 -9.61 -5.89
C ILE A 26 11.06 -10.27 -6.11
N HIS A 27 11.05 -11.41 -6.78
CA HIS A 27 9.87 -12.25 -6.93
C HIS A 27 9.99 -13.49 -6.04
N TYR A 28 8.95 -13.76 -5.28
CA TYR A 28 8.82 -14.92 -4.39
C TYR A 28 7.71 -15.82 -4.91
N LEU A 29 8.01 -17.11 -5.04
CA LEU A 29 7.03 -18.17 -5.26
C LEU A 29 6.97 -19.06 -4.01
N PHE A 30 5.84 -19.00 -3.32
CA PHE A 30 5.61 -19.72 -2.08
C PHE A 30 5.16 -21.16 -2.33
N LYS A 31 5.25 -22.00 -1.29
CA LYS A 31 4.90 -23.43 -1.37
C LYS A 31 3.42 -23.69 -1.61
N ASP A 32 2.56 -22.77 -1.18
CA ASP A 32 1.12 -22.78 -1.45
C ASP A 32 0.78 -22.31 -2.88
N GLY A 33 1.80 -21.94 -3.67
CA GLY A 33 1.66 -21.46 -5.03
C GLY A 33 1.25 -20.00 -5.15
N LYS A 34 1.20 -19.24 -4.05
CA LYS A 34 1.08 -17.79 -4.08
C LYS A 34 2.38 -17.15 -4.56
N GLU A 35 2.25 -15.98 -5.13
CA GLU A 35 3.37 -15.18 -5.58
C GLU A 35 3.35 -13.80 -4.92
N MET A 36 4.53 -13.28 -4.61
CA MET A 36 4.73 -11.92 -4.13
C MET A 36 5.87 -11.28 -4.91
N ALA A 37 5.69 -10.03 -5.32
CA ALA A 37 6.75 -9.24 -5.94
C ALA A 37 6.98 -7.98 -5.13
N GLU A 38 8.25 -7.74 -4.80
CA GLU A 38 8.71 -6.54 -4.10
C GLU A 38 9.66 -5.74 -4.99
N GLU A 39 9.54 -4.41 -4.97
CA GLU A 39 10.49 -3.49 -5.58
C GLU A 39 11.08 -2.58 -4.51
N TYR A 40 12.42 -2.50 -4.47
CA TYR A 40 13.16 -1.64 -3.54
C TYR A 40 13.96 -0.60 -4.31
N ASP A 41 14.08 0.60 -3.74
CA ASP A 41 15.02 1.61 -4.20
C ASP A 41 16.45 1.18 -3.84
N LEU A 42 17.39 1.18 -4.78
CA LEU A 42 18.76 0.73 -4.49
C LEU A 42 19.59 1.70 -3.65
N LYS A 43 19.22 2.98 -3.59
CA LYS A 43 19.95 3.99 -2.83
C LYS A 43 19.48 4.04 -1.39
N THR A 44 18.17 3.95 -1.16
CA THR A 44 17.59 4.05 0.19
C THR A 44 17.28 2.70 0.82
N ASP A 45 17.25 1.61 0.04
CA ASP A 45 16.71 0.29 0.39
C ASP A 45 15.26 0.36 0.94
N GLU A 46 14.51 1.41 0.58
CA GLU A 46 13.09 1.50 0.94
C GLU A 46 12.24 0.62 0.02
N LEU A 47 11.22 -0.02 0.59
CA LEU A 47 10.22 -0.77 -0.18
C LEU A 47 9.34 0.21 -0.95
N ILE A 48 9.42 0.18 -2.28
CA ILE A 48 8.63 1.03 -3.16
C ILE A 48 7.26 0.39 -3.41
N VAL A 49 7.24 -0.90 -3.76
CA VAL A 49 6.01 -1.65 -4.06
C VAL A 49 6.09 -3.05 -3.47
N ARG A 50 5.00 -3.52 -2.88
CA ARG A 50 4.74 -4.95 -2.65
C ARG A 50 3.40 -5.31 -3.26
N LYS A 51 3.38 -6.35 -4.08
CA LYS A 51 2.16 -6.89 -4.68
C LYS A 51 2.08 -8.40 -4.57
N TRP A 52 0.87 -8.90 -4.51
CA TRP A 52 0.53 -10.31 -4.36
C TRP A 52 -0.25 -10.83 -5.54
N HIS A 53 -0.08 -12.10 -5.83
CA HIS A 53 -0.81 -12.80 -6.86
C HIS A 53 -1.22 -14.16 -6.29
N THR A 54 -2.54 -14.34 -6.18
CA THR A 54 -3.15 -15.50 -5.52
C THR A 54 -3.96 -16.27 -6.54
N LYS A 55 -3.88 -17.60 -6.48
CA LYS A 55 -4.73 -18.48 -7.27
C LYS A 55 -6.17 -18.37 -6.79
N SER A 56 -7.09 -18.17 -7.72
CA SER A 56 -8.52 -18.22 -7.44
C SER A 56 -8.96 -19.64 -7.07
N THR A 57 -10.13 -19.75 -6.44
CA THR A 57 -10.75 -21.02 -6.03
C THR A 57 -10.97 -21.98 -7.19
N LEU A 58 -11.05 -21.47 -8.43
CA LEU A 58 -11.22 -22.23 -9.67
C LEU A 58 -9.90 -22.51 -10.40
N GLY A 59 -8.75 -22.23 -9.77
CA GLY A 59 -7.42 -22.50 -10.32
C GLY A 59 -6.91 -21.47 -11.34
N ALA A 60 -7.72 -20.49 -11.72
CA ALA A 60 -7.27 -19.36 -12.54
C ALA A 60 -6.44 -18.38 -11.69
N GLN A 61 -5.41 -17.78 -12.28
CA GLN A 61 -4.61 -16.74 -11.63
C GLN A 61 -5.39 -15.42 -11.56
N GLY A 62 -5.56 -14.86 -10.35
CA GLY A 62 -6.23 -13.57 -10.15
C GLY A 62 -5.34 -12.39 -10.57
N PRO A 63 -5.85 -11.14 -10.56
CA PRO A 63 -5.01 -9.97 -10.80
C PRO A 63 -3.97 -9.77 -9.70
N TRP A 64 -2.92 -9.01 -9.98
CA TRP A 64 -1.95 -8.59 -8.96
C TRP A 64 -2.59 -7.55 -8.03
N GLU A 65 -2.59 -7.81 -6.73
CA GLU A 65 -3.09 -6.90 -5.70
C GLU A 65 -1.92 -6.18 -5.03
N VAL A 66 -1.95 -4.85 -4.96
CA VAL A 66 -0.89 -4.06 -4.31
C VAL A 66 -1.18 -3.92 -2.82
N GLU A 67 -0.21 -4.32 -2.00
CA GLU A 67 -0.23 -4.15 -0.53
C GLU A 67 0.50 -2.87 -0.10
N VAL A 68 1.66 -2.59 -0.70
CA VAL A 68 2.52 -1.44 -0.36
C VAL A 68 2.81 -0.65 -1.62
N GLY A 69 2.83 0.68 -1.49
CA GLY A 69 3.09 1.58 -2.60
C GLY A 69 1.87 1.82 -3.46
N GLU A 70 2.12 2.13 -4.74
CA GLU A 70 1.11 2.58 -5.67
C GLU A 70 1.16 1.70 -6.92
N THR A 71 -0.01 1.22 -7.38
CA THR A 71 -0.12 0.71 -8.73
C THR A 71 0.10 1.88 -9.67
N PHE A 72 1.23 1.91 -10.38
CA PHE A 72 1.30 2.71 -11.58
C PHE A 72 0.32 2.07 -12.57
N THR A 73 -0.88 2.63 -12.67
CA THR A 73 -1.77 2.37 -13.80
C THR A 73 -1.11 3.00 -15.02
N GLY A 74 -0.12 2.30 -15.59
CA GLY A 74 0.27 2.52 -16.98
C GLY A 74 -0.96 2.41 -17.88
N PRO A 75 -0.89 2.88 -19.14
CA PRO A 75 -2.03 2.84 -20.04
C PRO A 75 -2.58 1.42 -20.07
N VAL A 76 -3.81 1.29 -19.58
CA VAL A 76 -4.60 0.07 -19.52
C VAL A 76 -4.56 -0.62 -20.88
N THR A 77 -3.79 -1.70 -21.01
CA THR A 77 -3.85 -2.60 -22.17
C THR A 77 -4.95 -3.64 -22.03
N SER A 78 -5.75 -3.60 -20.95
CA SER A 78 -6.96 -4.41 -20.82
C SER A 78 -8.17 -3.58 -21.23
N VAL A 79 -8.54 -3.70 -22.50
CA VAL A 79 -9.67 -3.01 -23.16
C VAL A 79 -11.05 -3.40 -22.60
N ASP A 80 -11.13 -4.28 -21.60
CA ASP A 80 -12.35 -5.06 -21.34
C ASP A 80 -12.94 -4.98 -19.92
N THR A 81 -12.62 -3.94 -19.13
CA THR A 81 -13.15 -3.88 -17.73
C THR A 81 -13.58 -2.50 -17.22
N GLU A 82 -13.34 -1.40 -17.92
CA GLU A 82 -13.68 -0.06 -17.40
C GLU A 82 -15.04 0.45 -17.93
N VAL A 83 -16.16 -0.15 -17.54
CA VAL A 83 -17.49 0.49 -17.68
C VAL A 83 -17.78 1.41 -16.49
N ILE A 84 -17.23 1.09 -15.31
CA ILE A 84 -17.35 1.89 -14.09
C ILE A 84 -15.96 1.98 -13.45
N LYS A 85 -15.48 3.20 -13.27
CA LYS A 85 -14.19 3.52 -12.64
C LYS A 85 -14.42 4.47 -11.49
N GLU A 86 -13.73 4.25 -10.38
CA GLU A 86 -13.79 5.17 -9.24
C GLU A 86 -13.31 6.56 -9.64
N ASN A 87 -13.90 7.60 -9.05
CA ASN A 87 -13.47 8.97 -9.28
C ASN A 87 -12.00 9.12 -8.84
N CYS A 88 -11.13 9.45 -9.79
CA CYS A 88 -9.71 9.67 -9.53
C CYS A 88 -9.45 10.89 -8.63
N SER A 89 -10.46 11.69 -8.33
CA SER A 89 -10.40 12.81 -7.37
C SER A 89 -10.71 12.39 -5.93
N ASN A 90 -11.12 11.14 -5.68
CA ASN A 90 -11.35 10.66 -4.32
C ASN A 90 -10.01 10.47 -3.58
N PRO A 91 -9.94 10.76 -2.26
CA PRO A 91 -8.75 10.51 -1.48
C PRO A 91 -8.32 9.04 -1.53
N VAL A 92 -7.03 8.80 -1.81
CA VAL A 92 -6.46 7.45 -1.88
C VAL A 92 -5.47 7.28 -0.75
N PHE A 93 -5.71 6.29 0.12
CA PHE A 93 -4.86 5.94 1.26
C PHE A 93 -3.92 4.79 0.91
N MET A 94 -2.62 4.95 1.12
CA MET A 94 -1.62 3.94 0.78
C MET A 94 -0.55 3.80 1.85
N ARG A 95 -0.07 2.59 2.04
CA ARG A 95 1.05 2.28 2.94
C ARG A 95 2.38 2.61 2.27
N LYS A 96 3.26 3.31 3.00
CA LYS A 96 4.61 3.71 2.55
C LYS A 96 5.62 3.59 3.70
N ASP A 97 5.80 2.37 4.19
CA ASP A 97 6.67 2.15 5.35
C ASP A 97 8.13 2.48 5.08
N THR A 98 8.81 2.89 6.13
CA THR A 98 10.26 3.04 6.16
C THR A 98 10.87 1.98 7.07
N LYS A 99 12.20 1.92 7.14
CA LYS A 99 12.91 1.03 8.07
C LYS A 99 12.57 1.30 9.54
N SER A 100 12.21 2.54 9.89
CA SER A 100 12.02 2.99 11.28
C SER A 100 10.59 3.30 11.67
N SER A 101 9.68 3.49 10.70
CA SER A 101 8.30 3.86 11.00
C SER A 101 7.33 3.36 9.94
N PHE A 102 6.13 3.01 10.40
CA PHE A 102 4.97 2.87 9.53
C PHE A 102 4.54 4.26 9.07
N GLN A 103 4.34 4.41 7.77
CA GLN A 103 3.82 5.66 7.22
C GLN A 103 2.70 5.36 6.25
N TRP A 104 1.81 6.33 6.14
CA TRP A 104 0.72 6.29 5.17
C TRP A 104 0.71 7.59 4.39
N ARG A 105 0.43 7.46 3.09
CA ARG A 105 0.30 8.58 2.17
C ARG A 105 -1.16 8.68 1.76
N ILE A 106 -1.71 9.88 1.87
CA ILE A 106 -3.00 10.22 1.29
C ILE A 106 -2.76 11.07 0.07
N ARG A 107 -3.32 10.66 -1.07
CA ARG A 107 -3.34 11.45 -2.31
C ARG A 107 -4.73 11.95 -2.60
N ASN A 108 -4.83 12.86 -3.57
CA ASN A 108 -6.08 13.41 -4.06
C ASN A 108 -6.91 14.04 -2.93
N LEU A 109 -6.21 14.68 -1.97
CA LEU A 109 -6.90 15.48 -0.97
C LEU A 109 -7.54 16.69 -1.67
N PRO A 110 -8.83 16.96 -1.43
CA PRO A 110 -9.55 18.04 -2.12
C PRO A 110 -9.13 19.44 -1.65
N TYR A 111 -8.46 19.54 -0.50
CA TYR A 111 -8.02 20.80 0.10
C TYR A 111 -6.50 20.79 0.40
N PRO A 112 -5.88 21.96 0.61
CA PRO A 112 -4.52 22.07 1.12
C PRO A 112 -4.32 21.37 2.47
N LYS A 113 -3.07 20.97 2.78
CA LYS A 113 -2.75 20.18 4.00
C LYS A 113 -3.16 20.90 5.28
N ASP A 114 -3.06 22.23 5.30
CA ASP A 114 -3.29 23.09 6.45
C ASP A 114 -4.78 23.16 6.87
N VAL A 115 -5.68 22.70 5.99
CA VAL A 115 -7.10 22.55 6.30
C VAL A 115 -7.37 21.25 7.07
N PHE A 116 -6.43 20.32 7.15
CA PHE A 116 -6.63 19.04 7.83
C PHE A 116 -5.98 19.03 9.22
N CYS A 117 -6.69 18.44 10.18
CA CYS A 117 -6.17 18.09 11.48
C CYS A 117 -6.15 16.57 11.65
N VAL A 118 -5.06 16.07 12.26
CA VAL A 118 -4.82 14.64 12.49
C VAL A 118 -4.79 14.41 14.00
N SER A 119 -5.57 13.46 14.49
CA SER A 119 -5.58 13.05 15.89
C SER A 119 -5.59 11.53 16.00
N VAL A 120 -5.12 11.01 17.14
CA VAL A 120 -5.22 9.59 17.48
C VAL A 120 -6.34 9.43 18.49
N GLU A 121 -7.23 8.47 18.26
CA GLU A 121 -8.30 8.10 19.19
C GLU A 121 -7.99 6.71 19.75
N PRO A 122 -7.40 6.62 20.97
CA PRO A 122 -6.96 5.34 21.54
C PRO A 122 -8.12 4.39 21.85
N SER A 123 -9.30 4.92 22.17
CA SER A 123 -10.48 4.12 22.48
C SER A 123 -10.94 3.30 21.27
N ASP A 124 -10.98 3.94 20.10
CA ASP A 124 -11.35 3.32 18.82
C ASP A 124 -10.16 2.68 18.07
N ARG A 125 -8.94 2.80 18.61
CA ARG A 125 -7.69 2.38 17.98
C ARG A 125 -7.55 2.90 16.55
N SER A 126 -7.92 4.16 16.35
CA SER A 126 -7.99 4.78 15.02
C SER A 126 -7.17 6.07 14.94
N ILE A 127 -6.75 6.40 13.72
CA ILE A 127 -6.20 7.71 13.38
C ILE A 127 -7.31 8.46 12.64
N ILE A 128 -7.64 9.64 13.14
CA ILE A 128 -8.74 10.46 12.63
C ILE A 128 -8.17 11.64 11.87
N ILE A 129 -8.65 11.85 10.65
CA ILE A 129 -8.27 12.97 9.79
C ILE A 129 -9.55 13.74 9.46
N LYS A 130 -9.60 15.00 9.89
CA LYS A 130 -10.77 15.88 9.75
C LYS A 130 -10.38 17.18 9.08
N THR A 131 -11.30 17.80 8.34
CA THR A 131 -11.13 19.17 7.86
C THR A 131 -11.49 20.15 8.98
N SER A 132 -10.79 21.28 9.04
CA SER A 132 -10.97 22.35 10.03
C SER A 132 -12.09 23.33 9.66
N ASN A 133 -13.09 22.91 8.88
CA ASN A 133 -14.17 23.81 8.48
C ASN A 133 -14.84 24.36 9.74
N LYS A 134 -14.77 25.69 9.91
CA LYS A 134 -15.44 26.46 10.97
C LYS A 134 -16.95 26.36 10.78
N ASN A 135 -17.55 25.25 11.20
CA ASN A 135 -18.89 25.31 11.76
C ASN A 135 -18.69 25.55 13.26
N GLU A 136 -19.33 26.61 13.75
CA GLU A 136 -19.21 27.19 15.09
C GLU A 136 -19.03 26.16 16.19
N GLY A 137 -17.90 26.25 16.92
CA GLY A 137 -17.59 25.36 18.02
C GLY A 137 -16.11 25.05 18.08
N ASP A 138 -15.38 25.97 18.70
CA ASP A 138 -14.01 25.85 19.21
C ASP A 138 -13.47 24.40 19.30
N VAL A 139 -12.57 24.03 18.38
CA VAL A 139 -11.65 22.91 18.58
C VAL A 139 -10.27 23.39 18.17
N ASP A 140 -9.60 23.99 19.14
CA ASP A 140 -8.20 24.36 19.11
C ASP A 140 -7.37 23.08 18.85
N CYS A 141 -6.96 22.84 17.59
CA CYS A 141 -6.00 21.78 17.26
C CYS A 141 -4.62 22.21 17.76
N LYS A 142 -4.39 22.13 19.08
CA LYS A 142 -3.04 22.21 19.64
C LYS A 142 -2.32 20.89 19.39
N THR A 143 -1.30 21.00 18.55
CA THR A 143 -0.29 19.97 18.31
C THR A 143 0.44 19.67 19.63
N GLN A 144 0.54 18.40 19.99
CA GLN A 144 1.51 17.91 20.97
C GLN A 144 2.39 16.87 20.30
#